data_AF-A0A0C2S3C8-F1
#
_entry.id   AF-A0A0C2S3C8-F1
#
_cell.length_a   1.000
_cell.length_b   1.000
_cell.length_c   1.000
_cell.angle_alpha   90.00
_cell.angle_beta   90.00
_cell.angle_gamma   90.00
#
_symmetry.space_group_name_H-M   'P 1'
#
loop_
_entity.id
_entity.type
_entity.pdbx_description
1 polymer ?
#
loop_
_entity_poly.entity_id
_entity_poly.type
_entity_poly.pdbx_seq_one_letter_code
_entity_poly.pdbx_strand_id
1 'polypeptide(L)'
;MFTLSGRPCDKHGNYLPDPNTPPPPWEERGPEDFSPFDSRASFKLADLLFRKVQMSEGNITELMKIWAEWAQNVDPDVDPPFADAKEMYAKIDSNQLGNIPWQSFSVSYDGELDDDAPWKSKKFDVWFRDPRKVLIAQLGNRDFAGEMDFAPKIVREKTSKVRRYQHFMSGAWAWRQADILAEDPSNHGTCFCPIILGSDKTTVSVATGQNDYYPLYMSNGLIHNNVRRAHRNSVTLIAFLAIARTATGYSHTEEFRRFRREIFHESLRMILSSLKPGMTTPEVLRYADGHYRRTVYGIGPYIADYPEQVLLCCIVQGWCPKCTAHSRNLDGSGGRRTAVLTDQYQNELSGGVLWKEYGVVDGAIVRDILYS
;
A
#
# COMPACT_ATOMS: atom_id res chain seq x y z
N MET A 1 23.87 21.35 6.64
CA MET A 1 23.59 20.12 7.43
C MET A 1 22.22 19.65 7.00
N PHE A 2 22.05 18.39 6.59
CA PHE A 2 20.73 17.90 6.17
C PHE A 2 19.85 17.74 7.41
N THR A 3 18.73 18.46 7.46
CA THR A 3 17.88 18.50 8.64
C THR A 3 17.14 17.18 8.85
N LEU A 4 16.66 16.52 7.80
CA LEU A 4 16.19 15.13 7.82
C LEU A 4 17.21 14.21 7.17
N SER A 5 18.15 13.72 7.97
CA SER A 5 19.26 12.90 7.48
C SER A 5 19.08 11.40 7.75
N GLY A 6 17.96 10.96 8.34
CA GLY A 6 17.70 9.55 8.65
C GLY A 6 18.75 8.92 9.56
N ARG A 7 19.13 9.63 10.64
CA ARG A 7 20.21 9.21 11.55
C ARG A 7 19.85 7.90 12.26
N PRO A 8 20.79 6.95 12.36
CA PRO A 8 20.64 5.81 13.25
C PRO A 8 20.39 6.22 14.70
N CYS A 9 19.53 5.46 15.37
CA CYS A 9 19.21 5.57 16.79
C CYS A 9 19.16 4.17 17.43
N ASP A 10 19.03 4.13 18.75
CA ASP A 10 18.70 2.90 19.47
C ASP A 10 17.19 2.58 19.41
N LYS A 11 16.79 1.45 20.00
CA LYS A 11 15.38 1.03 20.08
C LYS A 11 14.47 2.00 20.86
N HIS A 12 15.04 2.96 21.58
CA HIS A 12 14.33 3.98 22.35
C HIS A 12 14.26 5.31 21.61
N GLY A 13 14.87 5.42 20.42
CA GLY A 13 14.89 6.63 19.61
C GLY A 13 16.02 7.60 19.95
N ASN A 14 16.98 7.22 20.82
CA ASN A 14 18.13 8.05 21.11
C ASN A 14 19.15 7.93 19.97
N TYR A 15 19.53 9.06 19.37
CA TYR A 15 20.50 9.05 18.27
C TYR A 15 21.84 8.47 18.70
N LEU A 16 22.41 7.63 17.83
CA LEU A 16 23.73 7.07 18.09
C LEU A 16 24.78 8.18 18.03
N PRO A 17 25.74 8.22 18.98
CA PRO A 17 26.77 9.25 19.03
C PRO A 17 27.80 9.08 17.90
N ASP A 18 28.14 7.83 17.55
CA ASP A 18 29.01 7.47 16.44
C ASP A 18 28.18 6.88 15.27
N PRO A 19 28.19 7.51 14.08
CA PRO A 19 27.57 6.96 12.87
C PRO A 19 28.08 5.57 12.47
N ASN A 20 29.27 5.15 12.90
CA ASN A 20 29.86 3.85 12.59
C ASN A 20 29.47 2.75 13.59
N THR A 21 28.62 3.06 14.58
CA THR A 21 28.15 2.08 15.55
C THR A 21 27.44 0.93 14.82
N PRO A 22 27.86 -0.35 15.01
CA PRO A 22 27.22 -1.47 14.33
C PRO A 22 25.76 -1.63 14.78
N PRO A 23 24.87 -2.13 13.90
CA PRO A 23 23.49 -2.35 14.27
C PRO A 23 23.39 -3.45 15.34
N PRO A 24 22.34 -3.44 16.19
CA PRO A 24 22.07 -4.57 17.07
C PRO A 24 21.86 -5.86 16.23
N PRO A 25 22.18 -7.04 16.77
CA PRO A 25 21.96 -8.30 16.07
C PRO A 25 20.47 -8.54 15.80
N TRP A 26 20.16 -9.24 14.72
CA TRP A 26 18.79 -9.71 14.49
C TRP A 26 18.47 -10.81 15.49
N GLU A 27 17.20 -10.91 15.89
CA GLU A 27 16.70 -12.11 16.56
C GLU A 27 16.58 -13.19 15.49
N GLU A 28 17.69 -13.85 15.19
CA GLU A 28 17.73 -14.95 14.23
C GLU A 28 17.18 -16.20 14.90
N ARG A 29 16.24 -16.85 14.21
CA ARG A 29 15.83 -18.20 14.57
C ARG A 29 17.01 -19.14 14.40
N GLY A 30 17.08 -20.16 15.27
CA GLY A 30 18.11 -21.19 15.14
C GLY A 30 18.06 -21.85 13.76
N PRO A 31 19.18 -22.38 13.24
CA PRO A 31 19.22 -23.00 11.92
C PRO A 31 18.27 -24.20 11.74
N GLU A 32 17.81 -24.78 12.86
CA GLU A 32 16.87 -25.91 12.90
C GLU A 32 15.45 -25.50 13.37
N ASP A 33 15.18 -24.20 13.55
CA ASP A 33 13.86 -23.71 13.92
C ASP A 33 12.97 -23.54 12.68
N PHE A 34 12.16 -24.56 12.44
CA PHE A 34 11.16 -24.59 11.37
C PHE A 34 9.77 -24.14 11.84
N SER A 35 9.63 -23.56 13.04
CA SER A 35 8.34 -23.16 13.58
C SER A 35 7.56 -22.30 12.58
N PRO A 36 6.25 -22.53 12.37
CA PRO A 36 5.37 -23.38 13.17
C PRO A 36 5.36 -24.86 12.75
N PHE A 37 6.25 -25.27 11.85
CA PHE A 37 6.36 -26.67 11.42
C PHE A 37 7.19 -27.46 12.42
N ASP A 38 6.77 -28.69 12.69
CA ASP A 38 7.42 -29.55 13.69
C ASP A 38 8.80 -30.04 13.23
N SER A 39 9.08 -29.95 11.91
CA SER A 39 10.33 -30.42 11.32
C SER A 39 10.65 -29.76 9.98
N ARG A 40 11.91 -29.84 9.57
CA ARG A 40 12.36 -29.46 8.22
C ARG A 40 11.60 -30.19 7.12
N ALA A 41 11.25 -31.44 7.35
CA ALA A 41 10.57 -32.28 6.37
C ALA A 41 9.12 -31.80 6.16
N SER A 42 8.38 -31.55 7.24
CA SER A 42 7.00 -31.02 7.16
C SER A 42 6.98 -29.63 6.50
N PHE A 43 7.93 -28.74 6.82
CA PHE A 43 8.08 -27.45 6.13
C PHE A 43 8.29 -27.62 4.61
N LYS A 44 9.25 -28.46 4.21
CA LYS A 44 9.54 -28.70 2.77
C LYS A 44 8.37 -29.34 2.05
N LEU A 45 7.63 -30.22 2.72
CA LEU A 45 6.44 -30.85 2.16
C LEU A 45 5.35 -29.80 1.92
N ALA A 46 5.07 -28.94 2.91
CA ALA A 46 4.13 -27.83 2.74
C ALA A 46 4.55 -26.89 1.59
N ASP A 47 5.83 -26.51 1.51
CA ASP A 47 6.36 -25.69 0.39
C ASP A 47 6.14 -26.36 -0.98
N LEU A 48 6.38 -27.66 -1.06
CA LEU A 48 6.16 -28.43 -2.28
C LEU A 48 4.68 -28.47 -2.67
N LEU A 49 3.82 -28.90 -1.75
CA LEU A 49 2.40 -29.12 -2.02
C LEU A 49 1.66 -27.81 -2.29
N PHE A 50 1.88 -26.80 -1.45
CA PHE A 50 1.18 -25.52 -1.53
C PHE A 50 1.72 -24.61 -2.63
N ARG A 51 3.04 -24.35 -2.64
CA ARG A 51 3.61 -23.32 -3.51
C ARG A 51 4.08 -23.85 -4.86
N LYS A 52 4.73 -25.02 -4.89
CA LYS A 52 5.34 -25.54 -6.13
C LYS A 52 4.34 -26.33 -6.99
N VAL A 53 3.59 -27.24 -6.38
CA VAL A 53 2.64 -28.11 -7.07
C VAL A 53 1.25 -27.47 -7.12
N GLN A 54 0.90 -26.62 -6.15
CA GLN A 54 -0.45 -26.07 -5.99
C GLN A 54 -1.51 -27.18 -5.98
N MET A 55 -1.22 -28.23 -5.20
CA MET A 55 -2.06 -29.41 -5.11
C MET A 55 -3.42 -29.05 -4.52
N SER A 56 -4.50 -29.64 -5.04
CA SER A 56 -5.85 -29.39 -4.51
C SER A 56 -5.98 -29.88 -3.07
N GLU A 57 -6.87 -29.24 -2.30
CA GLU A 57 -7.16 -29.62 -0.90
C GLU A 57 -7.55 -31.10 -0.77
N GLY A 58 -8.36 -31.60 -1.71
CA GLY A 58 -8.75 -33.00 -1.77
C GLY A 58 -7.56 -33.94 -1.98
N ASN A 59 -6.64 -33.59 -2.89
CA ASN A 59 -5.46 -34.41 -3.18
C ASN A 59 -4.45 -34.36 -2.03
N ILE A 60 -4.29 -33.22 -1.34
CA ILE A 60 -3.43 -33.12 -0.15
C ILE A 60 -3.99 -34.01 0.96
N THR A 61 -5.30 -33.93 1.21
CA THR A 61 -5.96 -34.75 2.23
C THR A 61 -5.82 -36.24 1.91
N GLU A 62 -6.00 -36.62 0.65
CA GLU A 62 -5.80 -38.01 0.21
C GLU A 62 -4.36 -38.47 0.39
N LEU A 63 -3.38 -37.62 0.05
CA LEU A 63 -1.96 -37.91 0.28
C LEU A 63 -1.65 -38.15 1.76
N MET A 64 -2.21 -37.36 2.68
CA MET A 64 -2.01 -37.56 4.13
C MET A 64 -2.61 -38.88 4.60
N LYS A 65 -3.76 -39.31 4.06
CA LYS A 65 -4.34 -40.63 4.35
C LYS A 65 -3.44 -41.78 3.88
N ILE A 66 -2.97 -41.72 2.64
CA ILE A 66 -2.03 -42.72 2.10
C ILE A 66 -0.76 -42.78 2.96
N TRP A 67 -0.27 -41.63 3.41
CA TRP A 67 0.88 -41.56 4.30
C TRP A 67 0.60 -42.20 5.66
N ALA A 68 -0.57 -41.93 6.25
CA ALA A 68 -0.99 -42.53 7.51
C ALA A 68 -1.09 -44.07 7.42
N GLU A 69 -1.67 -44.59 6.34
CA GLU A 69 -1.74 -46.03 6.08
C GLU A 69 -0.34 -46.64 5.93
N TRP A 70 0.56 -45.98 5.20
CA TRP A 70 1.94 -46.43 5.08
C TRP A 70 2.68 -46.40 6.42
N ALA A 71 2.52 -45.33 7.20
CA ALA A 71 3.19 -45.15 8.48
C ALA A 71 2.77 -46.23 9.49
N GLN A 72 1.47 -46.52 9.60
CA GLN A 72 0.95 -47.60 10.45
C GLN A 72 1.53 -48.98 10.12
N ASN A 73 1.93 -49.23 8.87
CA ASN A 73 2.56 -50.48 8.46
C ASN A 73 4.06 -50.56 8.78
N VAL A 74 4.71 -49.43 9.06
CA VAL A 74 6.14 -49.33 9.38
C VAL A 74 6.35 -49.21 10.89
N ASP A 75 5.66 -48.27 11.52
CA ASP A 75 5.72 -47.99 12.95
C ASP A 75 4.39 -47.32 13.39
N PRO A 76 3.59 -47.96 14.27
CA PRO A 76 2.31 -47.42 14.73
C PRO A 76 2.41 -46.06 15.44
N ASP A 77 3.59 -45.69 15.95
CA ASP A 77 3.81 -44.42 16.66
C ASP A 77 4.22 -43.27 15.73
N VAL A 78 4.31 -43.51 14.41
CA VAL A 78 4.65 -42.49 13.41
C VAL A 78 3.39 -41.91 12.78
N ASP A 79 3.13 -40.63 13.04
CA ASP A 79 2.04 -39.88 12.42
C ASP A 79 2.45 -39.26 11.07
N PRO A 80 1.48 -39.01 10.16
CA PRO A 80 1.73 -38.21 8.97
C PRO A 80 2.14 -36.77 9.35
N PRO A 81 2.88 -36.04 8.47
CA PRO A 81 3.34 -34.68 8.77
C PRO A 81 2.21 -33.66 9.05
N PHE A 82 1.01 -33.95 8.55
CA PHE A 82 -0.23 -33.21 8.79
C PHE A 82 -1.39 -34.22 8.79
N ALA A 83 -2.43 -33.99 9.57
CA ALA A 83 -3.66 -34.78 9.57
C ALA A 83 -4.42 -34.65 8.24
N ASP A 84 -4.49 -33.44 7.69
CA ASP A 84 -5.17 -33.12 6.44
C ASP A 84 -4.65 -31.81 5.84
N ALA A 85 -5.26 -31.39 4.73
CA ALA A 85 -4.94 -30.10 4.09
C ALA A 85 -5.24 -28.89 4.98
N LYS A 86 -6.28 -28.96 5.82
CA LYS A 86 -6.70 -27.86 6.69
C LYS A 86 -5.69 -27.62 7.81
N GLU A 87 -5.15 -28.68 8.42
CA GLU A 87 -4.05 -28.54 9.37
C GLU A 87 -2.80 -27.96 8.71
N MET A 88 -2.45 -28.43 7.51
CA MET A 88 -1.32 -27.88 6.77
C MET A 88 -1.49 -26.38 6.49
N TYR A 89 -2.67 -25.95 6.04
CA TYR A 89 -2.99 -24.54 5.82
C TYR A 89 -2.98 -23.74 7.13
N ALA A 90 -3.54 -24.28 8.21
CA ALA A 90 -3.48 -23.65 9.52
C ALA A 90 -2.04 -23.45 10.01
N LYS A 91 -1.13 -24.41 9.78
CA LYS A 91 0.30 -24.23 10.07
C LYS A 91 0.91 -23.15 9.19
N ILE A 92 0.66 -23.15 7.88
CA ILE A 92 1.11 -22.08 6.97
C ILE A 92 0.63 -20.70 7.45
N ASP A 93 -0.65 -20.58 7.80
CA ASP A 93 -1.27 -19.33 8.25
C ASP A 93 -0.79 -18.90 9.64
N SER A 94 -0.42 -19.84 10.51
CA SER A 94 0.14 -19.54 11.83
C SER A 94 1.58 -19.01 11.77
N ASN A 95 2.21 -19.02 10.59
CA ASN A 95 3.57 -18.54 10.44
C ASN A 95 3.64 -17.03 10.74
N GLN A 96 4.42 -16.70 11.78
CA GLN A 96 4.62 -15.32 12.22
C GLN A 96 5.52 -14.52 11.28
N LEU A 97 6.30 -15.18 10.42
CA LEU A 97 7.18 -14.53 9.46
C LEU A 97 6.39 -14.09 8.23
N GLY A 98 6.22 -12.77 8.09
CA GLY A 98 5.63 -12.16 6.90
C GLY A 98 4.11 -12.27 6.78
N ASN A 99 3.42 -12.90 7.75
CA ASN A 99 1.97 -12.91 7.76
C ASN A 99 1.43 -11.58 8.30
N ILE A 100 0.70 -10.86 7.45
CA ILE A 100 -0.11 -9.72 7.84
C ILE A 100 -1.54 -10.08 7.44
N PRO A 101 -2.43 -10.33 8.42
CA PRO A 101 -3.75 -10.86 8.13
C PRO A 101 -4.60 -9.87 7.34
N TRP A 102 -5.44 -10.42 6.46
CA TRP A 102 -6.51 -9.67 5.82
C TRP A 102 -7.59 -9.33 6.85
N GLN A 103 -8.13 -8.14 6.71
CA GLN A 103 -9.24 -7.58 7.46
C GLN A 103 -10.29 -7.09 6.46
N SER A 104 -11.51 -6.87 6.92
CA SER A 104 -12.56 -6.30 6.07
C SER A 104 -13.43 -5.30 6.82
N PHE A 105 -14.01 -4.40 6.04
CA PHE A 105 -15.11 -3.53 6.47
C PHE A 105 -16.08 -3.39 5.30
N SER A 106 -17.33 -3.02 5.60
CA SER A 106 -18.35 -2.78 4.59
C SER A 106 -18.68 -1.30 4.51
N VAL A 107 -18.88 -0.79 3.31
CA VAL A 107 -19.39 0.55 3.03
C VAL A 107 -20.81 0.44 2.50
N SER A 108 -21.70 1.33 2.90
CA SER A 108 -23.08 1.40 2.38
C SER A 108 -23.45 2.86 2.11
N TYR A 109 -24.50 3.06 1.32
CA TYR A 109 -25.08 4.39 1.16
C TYR A 109 -25.71 4.86 2.48
N ASP A 110 -25.55 6.12 2.81
CA ASP A 110 -26.02 6.74 4.05
C ASP A 110 -27.13 7.79 3.84
N GLY A 111 -27.55 8.00 2.59
CA GLY A 111 -28.66 8.89 2.24
C GLY A 111 -30.03 8.19 2.26
N GLU A 112 -31.04 8.91 1.76
CA GLU A 112 -32.42 8.41 1.71
C GLU A 112 -32.55 7.17 0.82
N LEU A 113 -33.21 6.15 1.36
CA LEU A 113 -33.50 4.91 0.64
C LEU A 113 -34.75 5.11 -0.21
N ASP A 114 -34.65 4.77 -1.49
CA ASP A 114 -35.78 4.62 -2.40
C ASP A 114 -35.86 3.17 -2.88
N ASP A 115 -37.08 2.62 -2.97
CA ASP A 115 -37.31 1.23 -3.39
C ASP A 115 -36.86 0.99 -4.84
N ASP A 116 -36.85 2.05 -5.64
CA ASP A 116 -36.51 1.99 -7.06
C ASP A 116 -35.02 1.81 -7.32
N ALA A 117 -34.12 2.13 -6.37
CA ALA A 117 -32.67 2.04 -6.55
C ALA A 117 -31.99 1.00 -5.62
N PRO A 118 -32.00 -0.31 -6.00
CA PRO A 118 -31.47 -1.40 -5.18
C PRO A 118 -30.00 -1.30 -4.77
N TRP A 119 -29.22 -0.37 -5.33
CA TRP A 119 -27.83 -0.17 -4.96
C TRP A 119 -27.68 0.59 -3.64
N LYS A 120 -28.68 1.38 -3.23
CA LYS A 120 -28.65 2.15 -1.98
C LYS A 120 -28.72 1.28 -0.74
N SER A 121 -29.42 0.15 -0.80
CA SER A 121 -29.52 -0.80 0.31
C SER A 121 -28.37 -1.83 0.35
N LYS A 122 -27.46 -1.81 -0.63
CA LYS A 122 -26.34 -2.77 -0.70
C LYS A 122 -25.18 -2.37 0.21
N LYS A 123 -24.53 -3.39 0.75
CA LYS A 123 -23.22 -3.31 1.38
C LYS A 123 -22.15 -3.67 0.36
N PHE A 124 -21.05 -2.94 0.41
CA PHE A 124 -19.89 -3.13 -0.45
C PHE A 124 -18.68 -3.44 0.43
N ASP A 125 -18.21 -4.68 0.38
CA ASP A 125 -17.10 -5.12 1.21
C ASP A 125 -15.76 -4.70 0.62
N VAL A 126 -14.88 -4.23 1.50
CA VAL A 126 -13.49 -3.89 1.21
C VAL A 126 -12.61 -4.81 2.05
N TRP A 127 -11.66 -5.47 1.40
CA TRP A 127 -10.69 -6.34 2.05
C TRP A 127 -9.33 -5.67 2.03
N PHE A 128 -8.63 -5.61 3.16
CA PHE A 128 -7.36 -4.92 3.25
C PHE A 128 -6.40 -5.54 4.27
N ARG A 129 -5.11 -5.23 4.13
CA ARG A 129 -4.06 -5.48 5.13
C ARG A 129 -3.65 -4.15 5.72
N ASP A 130 -3.37 -4.13 7.01
CA ASP A 130 -2.93 -2.92 7.72
C ASP A 130 -1.67 -2.31 7.07
N PRO A 131 -1.78 -1.12 6.43
CA PRO A 131 -0.67 -0.51 5.70
C PRO A 131 0.54 -0.21 6.57
N ARG A 132 0.34 0.11 7.86
CA ARG A 132 1.43 0.36 8.80
C ARG A 132 2.23 -0.92 9.05
N LYS A 133 1.57 -2.05 9.29
CA LYS A 133 2.25 -3.34 9.43
C LYS A 133 2.99 -3.74 8.16
N VAL A 134 2.38 -3.49 7.00
CA VAL A 134 3.00 -3.75 5.69
C VAL A 134 4.25 -2.89 5.50
N LEU A 135 4.18 -1.61 5.87
CA LEU A 135 5.33 -0.71 5.81
C LEU A 135 6.48 -1.23 6.69
N ILE A 136 6.20 -1.53 7.96
CA ILE A 136 7.22 -2.02 8.91
C ILE A 136 7.88 -3.29 8.37
N ALA A 137 7.09 -4.24 7.83
CA ALA A 137 7.62 -5.45 7.22
C ALA A 137 8.50 -5.17 5.99
N GLN A 138 8.10 -4.24 5.12
CA GLN A 138 8.93 -3.81 3.98
C GLN A 138 10.24 -3.15 4.44
N LEU A 139 10.18 -2.24 5.41
CA LEU A 139 11.34 -1.49 5.89
C LEU A 139 12.36 -2.40 6.59
N GLY A 140 11.88 -3.43 7.29
CA GLY A 140 12.71 -4.45 7.95
C GLY A 140 13.19 -5.57 7.03
N ASN A 141 12.82 -5.58 5.74
CA ASN A 141 13.24 -6.64 4.83
C ASN A 141 14.75 -6.57 4.53
N ARG A 142 15.51 -7.51 5.09
CA ARG A 142 16.97 -7.62 4.96
C ARG A 142 17.47 -7.66 3.51
N ASP A 143 16.64 -8.10 2.55
CA ASP A 143 16.97 -8.09 1.13
C ASP A 143 17.17 -6.68 0.55
N PHE A 144 16.76 -5.64 1.29
CA PHE A 144 16.93 -4.23 0.94
C PHE A 144 18.16 -3.59 1.58
N ALA A 145 18.95 -4.35 2.36
CA ALA A 145 20.13 -3.82 3.02
C ALA A 145 21.11 -3.23 1.99
N GLY A 146 21.52 -1.97 2.21
CA GLY A 146 22.38 -1.21 1.29
C GLY A 146 21.66 -0.64 0.05
N GLU A 147 20.36 -0.87 -0.11
CA GLU A 147 19.57 -0.47 -1.27
C GLU A 147 18.44 0.52 -0.90
N MET A 148 18.68 1.36 0.10
CA MET A 148 17.75 2.36 0.61
C MET A 148 18.41 3.72 0.80
N ASP A 149 17.69 4.78 0.47
CA ASP A 149 18.06 6.17 0.71
C ASP A 149 17.30 6.72 1.91
N PHE A 150 17.97 6.94 3.05
CA PHE A 150 17.32 7.43 4.28
C PHE A 150 17.12 8.96 4.32
N ALA A 151 17.60 9.68 3.32
CA ALA A 151 17.49 11.12 3.20
C ALA A 151 17.35 11.54 1.73
N PRO A 152 16.69 12.68 1.44
CA PRO A 152 16.69 13.25 0.10
C PRO A 152 18.13 13.53 -0.36
N LYS A 153 18.42 13.23 -1.63
CA LYS A 153 19.75 13.40 -2.20
C LYS A 153 19.72 14.19 -3.51
N ILE A 154 20.83 14.86 -3.83
CA ILE A 154 21.05 15.48 -5.14
C ILE A 154 22.21 14.74 -5.79
N VAL A 155 21.91 14.03 -6.88
CA VAL A 155 22.92 13.38 -7.70
C VAL A 155 23.27 14.32 -8.85
N ARG A 156 24.56 14.58 -9.05
CA ARG A 156 25.07 15.39 -10.17
C ARG A 156 26.15 14.62 -10.90
N GLU A 157 26.16 14.74 -12.21
CA GLU A 157 27.24 14.20 -13.03
C GLU A 157 28.56 14.93 -12.71
N LYS A 158 29.66 14.16 -12.59
CA LYS A 158 30.95 14.68 -12.09
C LYS A 158 31.49 15.83 -12.95
N THR A 159 31.39 15.68 -14.27
CA THR A 159 31.92 16.62 -15.26
C THR A 159 30.95 17.76 -15.54
N SER A 160 29.75 17.45 -16.03
CA SER A 160 28.78 18.46 -16.47
C SER A 160 28.09 19.20 -15.33
N LYS A 161 28.16 18.67 -14.09
CA LYS A 161 27.42 19.12 -12.90
C LYS A 161 25.89 19.11 -13.07
N VAL A 162 25.40 18.53 -14.16
CA VAL A 162 23.97 18.39 -14.46
C VAL A 162 23.35 17.43 -13.45
N ARG A 163 22.19 17.83 -12.91
CA ARG A 163 21.43 17.00 -11.98
C ARG A 163 20.92 15.75 -12.69
N ARG A 164 21.10 14.59 -12.06
CA ARG A 164 20.53 13.31 -12.47
C ARG A 164 19.49 12.89 -11.45
N TYR A 165 18.42 12.28 -11.93
CA TYR A 165 17.39 11.69 -11.09
C TYR A 165 17.55 10.17 -11.12
N GLN A 166 17.73 9.59 -9.94
CA GLN A 166 17.87 8.16 -9.74
C GLN A 166 17.25 7.83 -8.38
N HIS A 167 16.40 6.80 -8.34
CA HIS A 167 15.60 6.47 -7.15
C HIS A 167 14.66 7.62 -6.76
N PHE A 168 13.72 7.31 -5.87
CA PHE A 168 12.66 8.25 -5.53
C PHE A 168 13.19 9.44 -4.71
N MET A 169 14.12 9.20 -3.77
CA MET A 169 14.68 10.24 -2.89
C MET A 169 15.58 11.26 -3.60
N SER A 170 15.92 11.06 -4.88
CA SER A 170 16.56 12.10 -5.70
C SER A 170 15.58 13.16 -6.23
N GLY A 171 14.27 12.88 -6.16
CA GLY A 171 13.22 13.71 -6.71
C GLY A 171 13.04 15.02 -5.95
N ALA A 172 12.65 16.08 -6.65
CA ALA A 172 12.40 17.38 -6.04
C ALA A 172 11.23 17.37 -5.03
N TRP A 173 10.30 16.42 -5.15
CA TRP A 173 9.20 16.28 -4.20
C TRP A 173 9.69 15.84 -2.82
N ALA A 174 10.54 14.81 -2.73
CA ALA A 174 11.07 14.32 -1.45
C ALA A 174 11.86 15.41 -0.71
N TRP A 175 12.59 16.24 -1.45
CA TRP A 175 13.28 17.42 -0.91
C TRP A 175 12.31 18.44 -0.29
N ARG A 176 11.28 18.86 -1.03
CA ARG A 176 10.29 19.82 -0.49
C ARG A 176 9.59 19.28 0.75
N GLN A 177 9.26 17.99 0.77
CA GLN A 177 8.64 17.37 1.94
C GLN A 177 9.58 17.38 3.15
N ALA A 178 10.86 17.06 2.94
CA ALA A 178 11.84 17.18 4.01
C ALA A 178 12.03 18.63 4.48
N ASP A 179 12.02 19.61 3.59
CA ASP A 179 12.13 21.03 3.97
C ASP A 179 10.94 21.47 4.85
N ILE A 180 9.72 21.06 4.49
CA ILE A 180 8.51 21.34 5.30
C ILE A 180 8.63 20.67 6.68
N LEU A 181 8.97 19.38 6.73
CA LEU A 181 9.09 18.65 7.99
C LEU A 181 10.22 19.19 8.87
N ALA A 182 11.27 19.75 8.28
CA ALA A 182 12.43 20.32 8.96
C ALA A 182 12.11 21.63 9.70
N GLU A 183 10.99 22.29 9.40
CA GLU A 183 10.54 23.48 10.12
C GLU A 183 10.26 23.17 11.60
N ASP A 184 9.85 21.93 11.91
CA ASP A 184 9.75 21.43 13.29
C ASP A 184 11.11 20.86 13.76
N PRO A 185 11.75 21.46 14.78
CA PRO A 185 12.97 20.92 15.40
C PRO A 185 12.86 19.48 15.89
N SER A 186 11.67 19.01 16.24
CA SER A 186 11.44 17.64 16.70
C SER A 186 11.75 16.60 15.62
N ASN A 187 11.63 16.98 14.34
CA ASN A 187 11.88 16.13 13.18
C ASN A 187 13.35 16.11 12.74
N HIS A 188 14.23 16.88 13.38
CA HIS A 188 15.64 16.94 13.01
C HIS A 188 16.30 15.58 13.24
N GLY A 189 16.98 15.07 12.21
CA GLY A 189 17.63 13.77 12.17
C GLY A 189 16.70 12.60 11.83
N THR A 190 15.39 12.81 11.68
CA THR A 190 14.43 11.77 11.29
C THR A 190 14.60 11.34 9.83
N CYS A 191 14.07 10.17 9.51
CA CYS A 191 13.90 9.67 8.15
C CYS A 191 12.48 9.99 7.67
N PHE A 192 12.35 10.75 6.58
CA PHE A 192 11.06 10.88 5.90
C PHE A 192 10.84 9.67 5.00
N CYS A 193 9.78 8.90 5.24
CA CYS A 193 9.42 7.71 4.49
C CYS A 193 8.18 7.94 3.62
N PRO A 194 8.35 8.14 2.30
CA PRO A 194 7.22 8.28 1.39
C PRO A 194 6.48 6.95 1.21
N ILE A 195 5.15 6.98 1.24
CA ILE A 195 4.29 5.84 0.97
C ILE A 195 3.74 6.00 -0.44
N ILE A 196 4.14 5.11 -1.34
CA ILE A 196 3.75 5.16 -2.74
C ILE A 196 2.62 4.16 -2.94
N LEU A 197 1.51 4.64 -3.47
CA LEU A 197 0.33 3.84 -3.73
C LEU A 197 0.14 3.65 -5.22
N GLY A 198 -0.63 2.64 -5.60
CA GLY A 198 -1.15 2.52 -6.95
C GLY A 198 -2.29 1.55 -7.00
N SER A 199 -3.25 1.79 -7.87
CA SER A 199 -4.36 0.88 -8.11
C SER A 199 -4.57 0.70 -9.60
N ASP A 200 -5.05 -0.47 -9.97
CA ASP A 200 -5.34 -0.81 -11.35
C ASP A 200 -6.59 -1.70 -11.37
N LYS A 201 -7.71 -1.19 -11.89
CA LYS A 201 -8.93 -1.98 -11.96
C LYS A 201 -8.81 -3.00 -13.08
N THR A 202 -8.79 -4.29 -12.74
CA THR A 202 -8.55 -5.38 -13.69
C THR A 202 -9.77 -6.29 -13.83
N THR A 203 -10.16 -6.62 -15.06
CA THR A 203 -11.21 -7.61 -15.36
C THR A 203 -10.62 -9.02 -15.38
N VAL A 204 -11.13 -9.93 -14.56
CA VAL A 204 -10.53 -11.25 -14.31
C VAL A 204 -11.28 -12.40 -15.01
N SER A 205 -12.59 -12.28 -15.25
CA SER A 205 -13.34 -13.25 -16.05
C SER A 205 -14.39 -12.58 -16.93
N VAL A 206 -14.39 -12.93 -18.22
CA VAL A 206 -15.42 -12.47 -19.19
C VAL A 206 -16.49 -13.54 -19.41
N ALA A 207 -16.15 -14.83 -19.26
CA ALA A 207 -16.99 -15.95 -19.70
C ALA A 207 -18.07 -16.42 -18.70
N THR A 208 -17.93 -16.13 -17.40
CA THR A 208 -18.80 -16.68 -16.33
C THR A 208 -19.45 -15.62 -15.44
N GLY A 209 -19.51 -14.38 -15.95
CA GLY A 209 -19.90 -13.19 -15.18
C GLY A 209 -18.70 -12.26 -15.07
N GLN A 210 -18.90 -10.99 -15.42
CA GLN A 210 -17.86 -9.96 -15.38
C GLN A 210 -17.37 -9.75 -13.94
N ASN A 211 -16.37 -10.51 -13.51
CA ASN A 211 -15.69 -10.31 -12.24
C ASN A 211 -14.52 -9.35 -12.48
N ASP A 212 -14.60 -8.18 -11.87
CA ASP A 212 -13.48 -7.22 -11.83
C ASP A 212 -12.89 -7.26 -10.42
N TYR A 213 -11.57 -7.17 -10.31
CA TYR A 213 -10.90 -6.83 -9.07
C TYR A 213 -10.36 -5.41 -9.13
N TYR A 214 -10.31 -4.75 -7.99
CA TYR A 214 -9.71 -3.43 -7.88
C TYR A 214 -8.60 -3.43 -6.82
N PRO A 215 -7.44 -4.02 -7.15
CA PRO A 215 -6.30 -4.08 -6.25
C PRO A 215 -5.72 -2.69 -5.95
N LEU A 216 -5.33 -2.48 -4.69
CA LEU A 216 -4.51 -1.38 -4.20
C LEU A 216 -3.16 -1.90 -3.75
N TYR A 217 -2.09 -1.35 -4.31
CA TYR A 217 -0.71 -1.69 -4.01
C TYR A 217 -0.02 -0.58 -3.21
N MET A 218 0.94 -0.98 -2.39
CA MET A 218 1.77 -0.09 -1.59
C MET A 218 3.25 -0.43 -1.73
N SER A 219 4.07 0.61 -1.78
CA SER A 219 5.53 0.56 -1.75
C SER A 219 6.06 1.71 -0.90
N ASN A 220 7.33 1.67 -0.52
CA ASN A 220 8.00 2.79 0.14
C ASN A 220 8.94 3.53 -0.82
N GLY A 221 9.12 4.83 -0.58
CA GLY A 221 9.97 5.70 -1.40
C GLY A 221 11.46 5.60 -1.07
N LEU A 222 11.85 4.83 -0.05
CA LEU A 222 13.25 4.75 0.39
C LEU A 222 14.05 3.76 -0.45
N ILE A 223 13.42 2.67 -0.88
CA ILE A 223 14.09 1.63 -1.68
C ILE A 223 14.54 2.15 -3.05
N HIS A 224 15.67 1.61 -3.49
CA HIS A 224 16.18 1.81 -4.83
C HIS A 224 15.29 1.18 -5.92
N ASN A 225 15.50 1.60 -7.17
CA ASN A 225 14.65 1.23 -8.30
C ASN A 225 14.85 -0.24 -8.72
N ASN A 226 16.06 -0.78 -8.55
CA ASN A 226 16.38 -2.19 -8.75
C ASN A 226 15.57 -3.08 -7.79
N VAL A 227 15.52 -2.73 -6.51
CA VAL A 227 14.73 -3.44 -5.50
C VAL A 227 13.26 -3.46 -5.90
N ARG A 228 12.71 -2.30 -6.31
CA ARG A 228 11.33 -2.17 -6.76
C ARG A 228 10.97 -3.09 -7.94
N ARG A 229 11.94 -3.41 -8.79
CA ARG A 229 11.79 -4.26 -9.99
C ARG A 229 12.08 -5.73 -9.74
N ALA A 230 12.71 -6.09 -8.62
CA ALA A 230 13.32 -7.40 -8.43
C ALA A 230 12.40 -8.47 -7.79
N HIS A 231 11.08 -8.28 -7.76
CA HIS A 231 10.13 -9.19 -7.07
C HIS A 231 10.50 -9.50 -5.59
N ARG A 232 11.20 -8.60 -4.90
CA ARG A 232 11.66 -8.78 -3.51
C ARG A 232 10.67 -8.25 -2.46
N ASN A 233 9.37 -8.41 -2.68
CA ASN A 233 8.30 -7.86 -1.81
C ASN A 233 8.36 -6.32 -1.62
N SER A 234 8.93 -5.61 -2.58
CA SER A 234 9.04 -4.15 -2.61
C SER A 234 7.73 -3.43 -2.92
N VAL A 235 6.80 -4.15 -3.54
CA VAL A 235 5.43 -3.70 -3.85
C VAL A 235 4.50 -4.77 -3.28
N THR A 236 3.56 -4.37 -2.44
CA THR A 236 2.69 -5.27 -1.70
C THR A 236 1.23 -4.91 -1.98
N LEU A 237 0.40 -5.90 -2.30
CA LEU A 237 -1.04 -5.73 -2.45
C LEU A 237 -1.69 -5.49 -1.08
N ILE A 238 -2.17 -4.29 -0.79
CA ILE A 238 -2.73 -3.96 0.53
C ILE A 238 -4.24 -3.96 0.58
N ALA A 239 -4.96 -3.89 -0.55
CA ALA A 239 -6.42 -3.98 -0.53
C ALA A 239 -7.02 -4.50 -1.83
N PHE A 240 -8.25 -5.02 -1.73
CA PHE A 240 -9.21 -5.13 -2.81
C PHE A 240 -10.34 -4.14 -2.54
N LEU A 241 -10.39 -3.08 -3.35
CA LEU A 241 -11.38 -2.01 -3.23
C LEU A 241 -12.73 -2.48 -3.75
N ALA A 242 -13.79 -1.94 -3.13
CA ALA A 242 -15.15 -2.18 -3.55
C ALA A 242 -15.42 -1.62 -4.96
N ILE A 243 -16.13 -2.40 -5.77
CA ILE A 243 -16.59 -1.98 -7.10
C ILE A 243 -18.12 -1.92 -7.05
N ALA A 244 -18.67 -0.72 -6.81
CA ALA A 244 -20.10 -0.53 -6.82
C ALA A 244 -20.67 -0.72 -8.24
N ARG A 245 -21.51 -1.74 -8.40
CA ARG A 245 -22.27 -2.05 -9.64
C ARG A 245 -23.75 -1.83 -9.39
N THR A 246 -24.43 -1.31 -10.41
CA THR A 246 -25.88 -1.10 -10.42
C THR A 246 -26.46 -1.48 -11.77
N ALA A 247 -27.78 -1.64 -11.87
CA ALA A 247 -28.48 -1.84 -13.12
C ALA A 247 -28.24 -0.66 -14.08
N THR A 248 -28.27 -0.90 -15.39
CA THR A 248 -27.90 0.09 -16.42
C THR A 248 -28.62 1.44 -16.26
N GLY A 249 -29.89 1.43 -15.84
CA GLY A 249 -30.70 2.64 -15.61
C GLY A 249 -30.12 3.62 -14.59
N TYR A 250 -29.44 3.15 -13.55
CA TYR A 250 -28.88 4.01 -12.50
C TYR A 250 -27.42 4.40 -12.72
N SER A 251 -26.72 3.70 -13.61
CA SER A 251 -25.26 3.82 -13.79
C SER A 251 -24.80 5.22 -14.23
N HIS A 252 -25.69 5.99 -14.85
CA HIS A 252 -25.43 7.35 -15.34
C HIS A 252 -26.00 8.45 -14.44
N THR A 253 -26.71 8.11 -13.37
CA THR A 253 -27.23 9.09 -12.41
C THR A 253 -26.09 9.81 -11.69
N GLU A 254 -26.29 11.09 -11.39
CA GLU A 254 -25.30 11.89 -10.67
C GLU A 254 -25.05 11.35 -9.27
N GLU A 255 -26.11 10.95 -8.58
CA GLU A 255 -26.08 10.36 -7.25
C GLU A 255 -25.22 9.09 -7.20
N PHE A 256 -25.45 8.13 -8.11
CA PHE A 256 -24.66 6.90 -8.14
C PHE A 256 -23.19 7.16 -8.53
N ARG A 257 -22.95 8.11 -9.45
CA ARG A 257 -21.59 8.52 -9.80
C ARG A 257 -20.85 9.15 -8.62
N ARG A 258 -21.55 9.94 -7.79
CA ARG A 258 -21.01 10.51 -6.55
C ARG A 258 -20.70 9.41 -5.54
N PHE A 259 -21.66 8.52 -5.28
CA PHE A 259 -21.47 7.38 -4.38
C PHE A 259 -20.28 6.50 -4.75
N ARG A 260 -20.06 6.24 -6.04
CA ARG A 260 -18.87 5.50 -6.53
C ARG A 260 -17.55 6.17 -6.17
N ARG A 261 -17.50 7.50 -6.18
CA ARG A 261 -16.31 8.26 -5.78
C ARG A 261 -16.14 8.23 -4.27
N GLU A 262 -17.22 8.42 -3.52
CA GLU A 262 -17.23 8.39 -2.05
C GLU A 262 -16.76 7.05 -1.51
N ILE A 263 -17.27 5.92 -2.03
CA ILE A 263 -16.77 4.58 -1.64
C ILE A 263 -15.26 4.49 -1.85
N PHE A 264 -14.76 4.93 -3.01
CA PHE A 264 -13.34 4.84 -3.32
C PHE A 264 -12.49 5.65 -2.33
N HIS A 265 -12.86 6.92 -2.11
CA HIS A 265 -12.13 7.81 -1.20
C HIS A 265 -12.24 7.39 0.26
N GLU A 266 -13.43 7.03 0.74
CA GLU A 266 -13.61 6.56 2.12
C GLU A 266 -12.88 5.24 2.36
N SER A 267 -12.84 4.35 1.36
CA SER A 267 -12.03 3.13 1.44
C SER A 267 -10.56 3.45 1.64
N LEU A 268 -9.99 4.37 0.84
CA LEU A 268 -8.59 4.80 1.02
C LEU A 268 -8.38 5.45 2.39
N ARG A 269 -9.33 6.27 2.87
CA ARG A 269 -9.28 6.92 4.19
C ARG A 269 -9.17 5.90 5.32
N MET A 270 -10.05 4.90 5.26
CA MET A 270 -10.14 3.84 6.27
C MET A 270 -8.89 2.96 6.25
N ILE A 271 -8.47 2.50 5.06
CA ILE A 271 -7.28 1.67 4.89
C ILE A 271 -6.03 2.38 5.40
N LEU A 272 -5.81 3.63 5.00
CA LEU A 272 -4.58 4.39 5.31
C LEU A 272 -4.60 5.02 6.71
N SER A 273 -5.71 4.90 7.45
CA SER A 273 -5.87 5.51 8.77
C SER A 273 -4.80 5.08 9.78
N SER A 274 -4.29 3.83 9.66
CA SER A 274 -3.25 3.31 10.56
C SER A 274 -1.89 3.99 10.41
N LEU A 275 -1.68 4.72 9.31
CA LEU A 275 -0.44 5.47 9.05
C LEU A 275 -0.44 6.85 9.70
N LYS A 276 -1.62 7.43 9.99
CA LYS A 276 -1.77 8.81 10.47
C LYS A 276 -0.92 9.13 11.72
N PRO A 277 -0.83 8.26 12.75
CA PRO A 277 0.01 8.55 13.92
C PRO A 277 1.48 8.79 13.56
N GLY A 278 2.03 7.99 12.65
CA GLY A 278 3.43 8.12 12.19
C GLY A 278 3.68 9.26 11.20
N MET A 279 2.63 9.93 10.71
CA MET A 279 2.75 11.14 9.87
C MET A 279 2.97 12.40 10.71
N THR A 280 2.55 12.39 11.99
CA THR A 280 2.69 13.53 12.90
C THR A 280 3.80 13.31 13.92
N THR A 281 3.90 12.10 14.48
CA THR A 281 4.92 11.76 15.48
C THR A 281 5.86 10.71 14.92
N PRO A 282 7.19 10.95 14.89
CA PRO A 282 8.13 9.97 14.37
C PRO A 282 8.07 8.63 15.12
N GLU A 283 7.94 7.53 14.38
CA GLU A 283 8.01 6.17 14.92
C GLU A 283 9.45 5.66 14.92
N VAL A 284 9.86 4.92 15.96
CA VAL A 284 11.18 4.28 16.01
C VAL A 284 11.09 2.91 15.36
N LEU A 285 11.66 2.78 14.16
CA LEU A 285 11.57 1.56 13.35
C LEU A 285 12.94 0.95 13.08
N ARG A 286 13.01 -0.37 13.07
CA ARG A 286 14.18 -1.11 12.60
C ARG A 286 14.13 -1.29 11.09
N TYR A 287 15.25 -1.03 10.42
CA TYR A 287 15.38 -1.11 8.98
C TYR A 287 16.16 -2.35 8.52
N ALA A 288 16.19 -2.58 7.22
CA ALA A 288 16.88 -3.67 6.54
C ALA A 288 18.37 -3.79 6.88
N ASP A 289 19.03 -2.66 7.14
CA ASP A 289 20.44 -2.60 7.57
C ASP A 289 20.64 -2.94 9.06
N GLY A 290 19.56 -3.20 9.79
CA GLY A 290 19.55 -3.56 11.20
C GLY A 290 19.51 -2.38 12.16
N HIS A 291 19.73 -1.15 11.70
CA HIS A 291 19.68 0.05 12.54
C HIS A 291 18.23 0.49 12.79
N TYR A 292 17.99 1.08 13.96
CA TYR A 292 16.75 1.80 14.24
C TYR A 292 16.85 3.23 13.74
N ARG A 293 15.74 3.79 13.27
CA ARG A 293 15.61 5.20 12.90
C ARG A 293 14.28 5.75 13.38
N ARG A 294 14.28 7.02 13.78
CA ARG A 294 13.04 7.80 13.95
C ARG A 294 12.51 8.14 12.56
N THR A 295 11.26 7.77 12.27
CA THR A 295 10.69 7.82 10.93
C THR A 295 9.35 8.55 10.92
N VAL A 296 9.24 9.55 10.04
CA VAL A 296 7.99 10.24 9.74
C VAL A 296 7.46 9.73 8.41
N TYR A 297 6.20 9.34 8.37
CA TYR A 297 5.53 8.89 7.15
C TYR A 297 4.97 10.09 6.37
N GLY A 298 4.87 9.95 5.05
CA GLY A 298 4.07 10.85 4.23
C GLY A 298 3.43 10.11 3.08
N ILE A 299 2.17 10.43 2.78
CA ILE A 299 1.52 9.86 1.61
C ILE A 299 2.16 10.47 0.37
N GLY A 300 2.85 9.63 -0.38
CA GLY A 300 3.57 9.98 -1.58
C GLY A 300 2.71 9.89 -2.83
N PRO A 301 3.35 9.83 -4.01
CA PRO A 301 2.65 9.75 -5.28
C PRO A 301 1.78 8.50 -5.40
N TYR A 302 0.63 8.70 -6.02
CA TYR A 302 -0.27 7.65 -6.44
C TYR A 302 -0.05 7.32 -7.93
N ILE A 303 0.26 6.06 -8.23
CA ILE A 303 0.47 5.55 -9.58
C ILE A 303 -0.88 5.05 -10.10
N ALA A 304 -1.41 5.75 -11.09
CA ALA A 304 -2.69 5.48 -11.70
C ALA A 304 -2.63 5.86 -13.19
N ASP A 305 -3.43 5.19 -14.02
CA ASP A 305 -3.71 5.64 -15.37
C ASP A 305 -4.69 6.83 -15.34
N TYR A 306 -5.14 7.29 -16.51
CA TYR A 306 -5.93 8.53 -16.57
C TYR A 306 -7.31 8.43 -15.91
N PRO A 307 -8.15 7.42 -16.19
CA PRO A 307 -9.45 7.28 -15.52
C PRO A 307 -9.33 7.19 -14.00
N GLU A 308 -8.33 6.49 -13.49
CA GLU A 308 -8.06 6.38 -12.06
C GLU A 308 -7.57 7.71 -11.48
N GLN A 309 -6.73 8.46 -12.21
CA GLN A 309 -6.36 9.83 -11.82
C GLN A 309 -7.57 10.77 -11.78
N VAL A 310 -8.52 10.63 -12.70
CA VAL A 310 -9.76 11.41 -12.73
C VAL A 310 -10.60 11.13 -11.48
N LEU A 311 -10.72 9.85 -11.10
CA LEU A 311 -11.40 9.41 -9.87
C LEU A 311 -10.69 9.92 -8.61
N LEU A 312 -9.36 9.77 -8.55
CA LEU A 312 -8.52 10.16 -7.41
C LEU A 312 -8.50 11.68 -7.20
N CYS A 313 -8.40 12.45 -8.27
CA CYS A 313 -8.37 13.91 -8.19
C CYS A 313 -9.76 14.55 -8.17
N CYS A 314 -10.82 13.74 -8.29
CA CYS A 314 -12.21 14.19 -8.42
C CYS A 314 -12.39 15.30 -9.47
N ILE A 315 -11.77 15.10 -10.64
CA ILE A 315 -11.91 16.01 -11.78
C ILE A 315 -12.92 15.48 -12.78
N VAL A 316 -13.36 16.35 -13.69
CA VAL A 316 -14.20 15.96 -14.82
C VAL A 316 -13.34 15.28 -15.87
N GLN A 317 -13.82 14.17 -16.44
CA GLN A 317 -13.13 13.47 -17.52
C GLN A 317 -12.86 14.40 -18.72
N GLY A 318 -11.67 14.31 -19.29
CA GLY A 318 -11.16 15.23 -20.31
C GLY A 318 -10.32 16.39 -19.77
N TRP A 319 -10.31 16.62 -18.45
CA TRP A 319 -9.47 17.63 -17.82
C TRP A 319 -8.13 17.07 -17.34
N CYS A 320 -7.14 17.95 -17.18
CA CYS A 320 -5.84 17.58 -16.61
C CYS A 320 -5.95 17.42 -15.08
N PRO A 321 -5.51 16.30 -14.50
CA PRO A 321 -5.53 16.08 -13.04
C PRO A 321 -4.48 16.90 -12.30
N LYS A 322 -3.50 17.47 -13.01
CA LYS A 322 -2.35 18.17 -12.42
C LYS A 322 -2.40 19.69 -12.55
N CYS A 323 -3.04 20.20 -13.60
CA CYS A 323 -3.07 21.63 -13.89
C CYS A 323 -4.49 22.15 -14.15
N THR A 324 -4.65 23.46 -14.06
CA THR A 324 -5.91 24.17 -14.28
C THR A 324 -6.10 24.60 -15.74
N ALA A 325 -5.25 24.11 -16.67
CA ALA A 325 -5.43 24.40 -18.08
C ALA A 325 -6.79 23.89 -18.56
N HIS A 326 -7.43 24.67 -19.43
CA HIS A 326 -8.75 24.35 -19.95
C HIS A 326 -8.70 23.06 -20.78
N SER A 327 -9.70 22.17 -20.63
CA SER A 327 -9.74 20.86 -21.30
C SER A 327 -9.59 20.92 -22.83
N ARG A 328 -10.04 22.02 -23.44
CA ARG A 328 -9.92 22.27 -24.90
C ARG A 328 -8.63 22.96 -25.33
N ASN A 329 -7.77 23.35 -24.38
CA ASN A 329 -6.50 24.02 -24.65
C ASN A 329 -5.48 23.70 -23.54
N LEU A 330 -4.98 22.46 -23.52
CA LEU A 330 -4.07 21.98 -22.49
C LEU A 330 -2.69 22.68 -22.53
N ASP A 331 -2.29 23.23 -23.68
CA ASP A 331 -1.07 24.04 -23.86
C ASP A 331 -1.29 25.52 -23.49
N GLY A 332 -2.51 25.89 -23.10
CA GLY A 332 -2.84 27.23 -22.65
C GLY A 332 -2.29 27.57 -21.26
N SER A 333 -2.61 28.77 -20.79
CA SER A 333 -2.28 29.17 -19.41
C SER A 333 -2.94 28.25 -18.39
N GLY A 334 -2.16 27.74 -17.45
CA GLY A 334 -2.66 26.92 -16.35
C GLY A 334 -1.70 26.89 -15.16
N GLY A 335 -2.25 27.00 -13.97
CA GLY A 335 -1.54 26.76 -12.71
C GLY A 335 -1.58 25.28 -12.31
N ARG A 336 -1.06 24.95 -11.13
CA ARG A 336 -1.22 23.61 -10.55
C ARG A 336 -2.56 23.50 -9.85
N ARG A 337 -3.20 22.33 -9.96
CA ARG A 337 -4.28 21.97 -9.04
C ARG A 337 -3.67 21.70 -7.66
N THR A 338 -4.29 22.26 -6.63
CA THR A 338 -3.94 22.03 -5.23
C THR A 338 -5.22 21.81 -4.44
N ALA A 339 -5.14 21.11 -3.31
CA ALA A 339 -6.29 20.93 -2.42
C ALA A 339 -6.87 22.29 -2.01
N VAL A 340 -6.02 23.23 -1.62
CA VAL A 340 -6.39 24.61 -1.24
C VAL A 340 -7.20 25.30 -2.35
N LEU A 341 -6.75 25.21 -3.61
CA LEU A 341 -7.47 25.83 -4.72
C LEU A 341 -8.82 25.16 -5.00
N THR A 342 -8.86 23.83 -4.93
CA THR A 342 -10.11 23.06 -5.07
C THR A 342 -11.11 23.42 -3.97
N ASP A 343 -10.66 23.56 -2.72
CA ASP A 343 -11.50 23.96 -1.59
C ASP A 343 -12.05 25.37 -1.79
N GLN A 344 -11.22 26.32 -2.24
CA GLN A 344 -11.67 27.67 -2.58
C GLN A 344 -12.75 27.66 -3.66
N TYR A 345 -12.54 26.90 -4.75
CA TYR A 345 -13.52 26.75 -5.80
C TYR A 345 -14.84 26.17 -5.29
N GLN A 346 -14.80 25.10 -4.49
CA GLN A 346 -16.01 24.47 -3.95
C GLN A 346 -16.80 25.40 -3.02
N ASN A 347 -16.12 26.29 -2.29
CA ASN A 347 -16.78 27.23 -1.38
C ASN A 347 -17.40 28.44 -2.11
N GLU A 348 -16.84 28.85 -3.25
CA GLU A 348 -17.21 30.10 -3.93
C GLU A 348 -18.05 29.92 -5.19
N LEU A 349 -18.00 28.75 -5.83
CA LEU A 349 -18.58 28.52 -7.15
C LEU A 349 -19.70 27.48 -7.11
N SER A 350 -20.69 27.64 -7.98
CA SER A 350 -21.74 26.63 -8.15
C SER A 350 -21.22 25.39 -8.88
N GLY A 351 -21.82 24.22 -8.61
CA GLY A 351 -21.45 22.96 -9.26
C GLY A 351 -21.42 23.02 -10.80
N GLY A 352 -22.32 23.78 -11.42
CA GLY A 352 -22.32 24.00 -12.87
C GLY A 352 -21.08 24.75 -13.38
N VAL A 353 -20.60 25.73 -12.63
CA VAL A 353 -19.38 26.49 -12.94
C VAL A 353 -18.14 25.63 -12.68
N LEU A 354 -18.09 24.93 -11.54
CA LEU A 354 -17.02 23.98 -11.20
C LEU A 354 -16.82 22.96 -12.32
N TRP A 355 -17.90 22.36 -12.78
CA TRP A 355 -17.87 21.34 -13.81
C TRP A 355 -17.40 21.87 -15.17
N LYS A 356 -17.97 22.99 -15.63
CA LYS A 356 -17.76 23.50 -16.99
C LYS A 356 -16.48 24.30 -17.16
N GLU A 357 -16.14 25.15 -16.20
CA GLU A 357 -15.05 26.12 -16.32
C GLU A 357 -13.76 25.63 -15.66
N TYR A 358 -13.86 24.77 -14.65
CA TYR A 358 -12.72 24.31 -13.86
C TYR A 358 -12.50 22.80 -13.87
N GLY A 359 -13.43 22.04 -14.43
CA GLY A 359 -13.37 20.58 -14.45
C GLY A 359 -13.27 19.96 -13.07
N VAL A 360 -13.90 20.57 -12.06
CA VAL A 360 -13.98 20.09 -10.69
C VAL A 360 -15.33 19.46 -10.45
N VAL A 361 -15.36 18.30 -9.81
CA VAL A 361 -16.61 17.65 -9.40
C VAL A 361 -17.08 18.28 -8.08
N ASP A 362 -18.33 18.72 -8.06
CA ASP A 362 -18.96 19.29 -6.87
C ASP A 362 -19.14 18.25 -5.75
N GLY A 363 -19.03 18.68 -4.49
CA GLY A 363 -19.08 17.81 -3.32
C GLY A 363 -17.92 16.79 -3.23
N ALA A 364 -16.88 16.94 -4.04
CA ALA A 364 -15.72 16.08 -3.97
C ALA A 364 -14.89 16.34 -2.71
N ILE A 365 -15.08 15.52 -1.68
CA ILE A 365 -14.26 15.55 -0.48
C ILE A 365 -12.93 14.85 -0.79
N VAL A 366 -11.94 15.60 -1.27
CA VAL A 366 -10.53 15.15 -1.28
C VAL A 366 -9.86 15.63 0.01
N ARG A 367 -10.49 15.39 1.17
CA ARG A 367 -9.94 15.82 2.46
C ARG A 367 -9.06 14.71 3.04
N ASP A 368 -7.85 15.10 3.42
CA ASP A 368 -6.94 14.43 4.37
C ASP A 368 -6.29 13.08 3.99
N ILE A 369 -6.45 12.56 2.77
CA ILE A 369 -5.88 11.24 2.40
C ILE A 369 -4.58 11.35 1.58
N LEU A 370 -4.47 12.37 0.70
CA LEU A 370 -3.41 12.42 -0.32
C LEU A 370 -2.51 13.66 -0.23
N TYR A 371 -2.81 14.60 0.66
CA TYR A 371 -2.19 15.93 0.66
C TYR A 371 -1.74 16.45 2.04
N SER A 372 -1.59 15.57 3.05
CA SER A 372 -0.90 15.93 4.29
C SER A 372 0.61 15.80 4.16
#